data_AF-A0A916YZ74-F1
#
_entry.id   AF-A0A916YZ74-F1
#
_cell.length_a   1.000
_cell.length_b   1.000
_cell.length_c   1.000
_cell.angle_alpha   90.00
_cell.angle_beta   90.00
_cell.angle_gamma   90.00
#
_symmetry.space_group_name_H-M   'P 1'
#
loop_
_entity.id
_entity.type
_entity.pdbx_description
1 polymer ?
#
loop_
_entity_poly.entity_id
_entity_poly.type
_entity_poly.pdbx_seq_one_letter_code
_entity_poly.pdbx_strand_id
1 'polypeptide(L)'
;MLANGLDSLVLQFPHAEDKPHRWRREAVAALAREAAPTRVNAVAPASGEADEGSMAATVAFLHTNGGVTGQLLLAGTLGGG
;
A
#
# COMPACT_ATOMS: atom_id res chain seq x y z
N MET A 1 -8.61 -6.93 16.63
CA MET A 1 -8.50 -7.89 15.51
C MET A 1 -8.66 -7.09 14.22
N LEU A 2 -7.63 -7.04 13.38
CA LEU A 2 -7.66 -6.29 12.12
C LEU A 2 -8.36 -7.15 11.04
N ALA A 3 -9.14 -6.51 10.17
CA ALA A 3 -9.66 -7.06 8.91
C ALA A 3 -10.72 -8.20 8.97
N ASN A 4 -11.46 -8.34 10.07
CA ASN A 4 -12.52 -9.35 10.17
C ASN A 4 -13.62 -9.18 9.11
N GLY A 5 -13.83 -10.19 8.26
CA GLY A 5 -14.89 -10.22 7.25
C GLY A 5 -14.60 -9.40 5.98
N LEU A 6 -13.38 -8.89 5.81
CA LEU A 6 -12.94 -8.21 4.58
C LEU A 6 -12.07 -9.14 3.75
N ASP A 7 -12.24 -9.12 2.43
CA ASP A 7 -11.35 -9.85 1.52
C ASP A 7 -10.04 -9.10 1.25
N SER A 8 -10.03 -7.79 1.48
CA SER A 8 -8.92 -6.89 1.15
C SER A 8 -8.90 -5.64 2.04
N LEU A 9 -7.70 -5.28 2.50
CA LEU A 9 -7.39 -4.07 3.26
C LEU A 9 -6.20 -3.36 2.62
N VAL A 10 -6.29 -2.03 2.46
CA VAL A 10 -5.19 -1.19 1.98
C VAL A 10 -4.86 -0.14 3.04
N LEU A 11 -3.60 -0.11 3.48
CA LEU A 11 -3.07 0.91 4.39
C LEU A 11 -2.56 2.11 3.60
N GLN A 12 -2.91 3.32 4.00
CA GLN A 12 -2.38 4.54 3.40
C GLN A 12 -1.27 5.10 4.28
N PHE A 13 -0.06 5.17 3.74
CA PHE A 13 1.06 5.86 4.36
C PHE A 13 1.20 7.28 3.81
N PRO A 14 1.73 8.22 4.62
CA PRO A 14 2.24 9.47 4.07
C PRO A 14 3.42 9.21 3.14
N HIS A 15 3.74 10.21 2.31
CA HIS A 15 4.98 10.21 1.52
C HIS A 15 6.17 9.86 2.40
N ALA A 16 7.10 9.09 1.85
CA ALA A 16 8.36 8.82 2.52
C ALA A 16 9.41 9.80 2.00
N GLU A 17 10.15 10.43 2.92
CA GLU A 17 11.35 11.18 2.58
C GLU A 17 12.34 10.33 1.76
N ASP A 18 13.36 10.95 1.17
CA ASP A 18 14.34 10.34 0.24
C ASP A 18 14.94 9.00 0.72
N LYS A 19 14.95 8.75 2.02
CA LYS A 19 15.31 7.46 2.63
C LYS A 19 14.09 6.82 3.31
N PRO A 20 13.23 6.11 2.56
CA PRO A 20 12.06 5.47 3.13
C PRO A 20 12.45 4.44 4.18
N HIS A 21 11.75 4.44 5.32
CA HIS A 21 12.00 3.47 6.36
C HIS A 21 11.63 2.06 5.90
N ARG A 22 12.62 1.14 5.89
CA ARG A 22 12.45 -0.26 5.49
C ARG A 22 11.35 -0.99 6.27
N TRP A 23 11.14 -0.61 7.54
CA TRP A 23 10.14 -1.23 8.41
C TRP A 23 8.73 -1.17 7.82
N ARG A 24 8.37 -0.17 7.00
CA ARG A 24 7.03 -0.06 6.42
C ARG A 24 6.70 -1.27 5.56
N ARG A 25 7.64 -1.72 4.73
CA ARG A 25 7.46 -2.90 3.86
C ARG A 25 7.40 -4.18 4.69
N GLU A 26 8.28 -4.31 5.67
CA GLU A 26 8.32 -5.48 6.55
C GLU A 26 7.04 -5.61 7.38
N ALA A 27 6.53 -4.50 7.91
CA ALA A 27 5.28 -4.44 8.66
C ALA A 27 4.08 -4.84 7.80
N VAL A 28 3.97 -4.31 6.56
CA VAL A 28 2.89 -4.70 5.63
C VAL A 28 2.96 -6.19 5.31
N ALA A 29 4.16 -6.73 5.06
CA ALA A 29 4.34 -8.15 4.79
C ALA A 29 4.05 -9.04 6.02
N ALA A 30 4.34 -8.56 7.25
CA ALA A 30 3.99 -9.26 8.48
C ALA A 30 2.46 -9.27 8.69
N LEU A 31 1.82 -8.11 8.56
CA LEU A 31 0.36 -7.97 8.68
C LEU A 31 -0.39 -8.84 7.66
N ALA A 32 0.09 -8.90 6.42
CA ALA A 32 -0.50 -9.77 5.39
C ALA A 32 -0.46 -11.26 5.75
N ARG A 33 0.59 -11.70 6.46
CA ARG A 33 0.71 -13.10 6.93
C ARG A 33 -0.21 -13.37 8.12
N GLU A 34 -0.30 -12.42 9.05
CA GLU A 34 -1.13 -12.55 10.25
C GLU A 34 -2.63 -12.49 9.94
N ALA A 35 -3.03 -11.64 8.98
CA ALA A 35 -4.43 -11.41 8.64
C ALA A 35 -5.00 -12.41 7.62
N ALA A 36 -4.22 -13.40 7.19
CA ALA A 36 -4.67 -14.40 6.21
C ALA A 36 -6.00 -15.05 6.67
N PRO A 37 -6.99 -15.21 5.77
CA PRO A 37 -6.93 -15.09 4.31
C PRO A 37 -7.07 -13.66 3.75
N THR A 38 -7.28 -12.64 4.60
CA THR A 38 -7.44 -11.25 4.16
C THR A 38 -6.17 -10.74 3.51
N ARG A 39 -6.28 -10.12 2.33
CA ARG A 39 -5.12 -9.49 1.67
C ARG A 39 -4.86 -8.12 2.29
N VAL A 40 -3.63 -7.87 2.73
CA VAL A 40 -3.22 -6.58 3.28
C VAL A 40 -2.13 -6.00 2.38
N ASN A 41 -2.37 -4.81 1.83
CA ASN A 41 -1.39 -4.06 1.06
C ASN A 41 -1.31 -2.62 1.57
N ALA A 42 -0.43 -1.84 0.99
CA ALA A 42 -0.29 -0.44 1.31
C ALA A 42 0.00 0.42 0.08
N VAL A 43 -0.33 1.70 0.20
CA VAL A 43 -0.06 2.74 -0.79
C VAL A 43 0.58 3.94 -0.10
N ALA A 44 1.49 4.62 -0.78
CA ALA A 44 2.02 5.91 -0.36
C ALA A 44 2.20 6.83 -1.59
N PRO A 45 2.10 8.16 -1.44
CA PRO A 45 2.47 9.09 -2.50
C PRO A 45 3.92 8.93 -2.94
N ALA A 46 4.16 8.96 -4.25
CA ALA A 46 5.49 8.91 -4.85
C ALA A 46 6.30 10.20 -4.60
N SER A 47 5.64 11.33 -4.36
CA SER A 47 6.23 12.64 -4.03
C SER A 47 5.55 13.25 -2.80
N GLY A 48 6.09 14.36 -2.29
CA GLY A 48 5.54 15.08 -1.14
C GLY A 48 4.12 15.61 -1.34
N GLU A 49 3.69 15.76 -2.59
CA GLU A 49 2.32 16.11 -2.96
C GLU A 49 1.57 14.85 -3.41
N ALA A 50 0.47 14.53 -2.72
CA ALA A 50 -0.35 13.39 -3.09
C ALA A 50 -1.21 13.73 -4.32
N ASP A 51 -0.99 13.03 -5.43
CA ASP A 51 -1.95 13.01 -6.52
C ASP A 51 -3.11 12.06 -6.19
N GLU A 52 -4.25 12.64 -5.82
CA GLU A 52 -5.46 11.90 -5.42
C GLU A 52 -5.91 10.90 -6.51
N GLY A 53 -5.75 11.25 -7.78
CA GLY A 53 -6.10 10.37 -8.90
C GLY A 53 -5.24 9.10 -8.92
N SER A 54 -3.91 9.26 -8.84
CA SER A 54 -2.98 8.12 -8.76
C SER A 54 -3.18 7.30 -7.48
N MET A 55 -3.45 7.95 -6.34
CA MET A 55 -3.74 7.26 -5.08
C MET A 55 -4.97 6.37 -5.23
N ALA A 56 -6.09 6.92 -5.71
CA ALA A 56 -7.33 6.19 -5.91
C ALA A 56 -7.17 5.02 -6.90
N ALA A 57 -6.49 5.24 -8.03
CA ALA A 57 -6.21 4.20 -9.02
C ALA A 57 -5.38 3.04 -8.43
N THR A 58 -4.36 3.37 -7.61
CA THR A 58 -3.50 2.36 -6.96
C THR A 58 -4.28 1.56 -5.92
N VAL A 59 -5.14 2.21 -5.12
CA VAL A 59 -6.03 1.52 -4.16
C VAL A 59 -7.00 0.58 -4.89
N ALA A 60 -7.62 1.05 -5.97
CA ALA A 60 -8.54 0.24 -6.78
C ALA A 60 -7.85 -0.99 -7.39
N PHE A 61 -6.61 -0.83 -7.87
CA PHE A 61 -5.79 -1.93 -8.35
C PHE A 61 -5.52 -2.97 -7.25
N LEU A 62 -5.12 -2.54 -6.05
CA LEU A 62 -4.82 -3.42 -4.92
C LEU A 62 -6.04 -4.19 -4.42
N HIS A 63 -7.22 -3.59 -4.48
CA HIS A 63 -8.47 -4.29 -4.14
C HIS A 63 -8.86 -5.33 -5.20
N THR A 64 -8.80 -4.96 -6.48
CA THR A 64 -9.26 -5.80 -7.59
C THR A 64 -8.32 -6.97 -7.86
N ASN A 65 -7.01 -6.81 -7.60
CA ASN A 65 -6.03 -7.84 -7.91
C ASN A 65 -5.92 -8.89 -6.80
N GLY A 66 -6.62 -10.01 -6.97
CA GLY A 66 -6.66 -11.12 -6.02
C GLY A 66 -5.31 -11.79 -5.72
N GLY A 67 -4.29 -11.60 -6.58
CA GLY A 67 -2.96 -12.18 -6.39
C GLY A 67 -2.01 -11.32 -5.56
N VAL A 68 -2.38 -10.09 -5.21
CA VAL A 68 -1.48 -9.12 -4.58
C VAL A 68 -1.76 -9.02 -3.08
N THR A 69 -0.76 -9.33 -2.26
CA THR A 69 -0.78 -9.14 -0.81
C THR A 69 0.64 -8.85 -0.29
N GLY A 70 0.75 -8.15 0.84
CA GLY A 70 2.00 -7.80 1.48
C GLY A 70 2.84 -6.73 0.74
N GLN A 71 2.24 -5.99 -0.19
CA GLN A 71 2.96 -5.01 -1.03
C GLN A 71 2.74 -3.57 -0.54
N LEU A 72 3.77 -2.74 -0.69
CA LEU A 72 3.68 -1.27 -0.58
C LEU A 72 3.98 -0.66 -1.95
N LEU A 73 2.98 -0.04 -2.57
CA LEU A 73 3.11 0.64 -3.86
C LEU A 73 3.24 2.15 -3.67
N LEU A 74 4.01 2.79 -4.54
CA LEU A 74 4.08 4.24 -4.64
C LEU A 74 3.12 4.70 -5.73
N ALA A 75 2.24 5.64 -5.40
CA ALA A 75 1.23 6.17 -6.31
C ALA A 75 1.69 7.53 -6.85
N GLY A 76 1.62 7.66 -8.17
CA GLY A 76 2.08 8.84 -8.91
C GLY A 76 3.37 8.56 -9.66
N THR A 77 3.88 9.59 -10.33
CA THR A 77 5.14 9.51 -11.06
C THR A 77 6.29 9.79 -10.08
N LEU A 78 7.20 8.83 -9.95
CA LEU A 78 8.53 9.12 -9.41
C LEU A 78 9.15 10.10 -10.41
N GLY A 79 9.36 11.35 -10.00
CA GLY A 79 9.92 12.39 -10.87
C GLY A 79 11.18 11.86 -11.57
N GLY A 80 11.03 11.45 -12.83
CA GLY A 80 12.12 11.11 -13.72
C GLY A 80 12.55 12.39 -14.39
N GLY A 81 13.79 12.81 -14.10
CA GLY A 81 14.51 13.70 -15.01
C GLY A 81 14.84 12.98 -16.31
#